data_AF-A0A0D3QT58-F1
#
_entry.id   AF-A0A0D3QT58-F1
#
_cell.length_a   1.000
_cell.length_b   1.000
_cell.length_c   1.000
_cell.angle_alpha   90.00
_cell.angle_beta   90.00
_cell.angle_gamma   90.00
#
_symmetry.space_group_name_H-M   'P 1'
#
loop_
_entity.id
_entity.type
_entity.pdbx_description
1 polymer ?
#
loop_
_entity_poly.entity_id
_entity_poly.type
_entity_poly.pdbx_seq_one_letter_code
_entity_poly.pdbx_strand_id
1 'polypeptide(L)'
;MDGLPVTIRLLDPPLHEFLPEGNIEEIVQELCSETGADQEEALARIEKLSEVNPMLGFRGCRLGISYPELTEMQARAIFEAAIAMTNQGVQVFPEIMVPLVGTPQELKNQVTLIHETANKVFTTLGKTVGYKVGTMIEIPRAALVADEIAEHAEFFSFGTND
;
A
#
# COMPACT_ATOMS: atom_id res chain seq x y z
N MET A 1 20.30 4.96 4.27
CA MET A 1 19.84 4.61 5.63
C MET A 1 20.51 3.33 6.09
N ASP A 2 21.81 3.17 5.83
CA ASP A 2 22.55 1.96 6.25
C ASP A 2 22.62 1.93 7.78
N GLY A 3 22.17 0.83 8.39
CA GLY A 3 22.13 0.67 9.84
C GLY A 3 20.92 1.31 10.52
N LEU A 4 19.98 1.91 9.79
CA LEU A 4 18.82 2.63 10.34
C LEU A 4 17.49 2.01 9.87
N PRO A 5 16.40 2.08 10.68
CA PRO A 5 15.08 1.65 10.26
C PRO A 5 14.53 2.53 9.13
N VAL A 6 13.83 1.89 8.19
CA VAL A 6 13.15 2.56 7.08
C VAL A 6 11.71 2.08 7.01
N THR A 7 10.79 2.94 7.40
CA THR A 7 9.35 2.68 7.34
C THR A 7 8.79 3.08 5.98
N ILE A 8 8.21 2.12 5.27
CA ILE A 8 7.61 2.29 3.94
C ILE A 8 6.10 2.15 4.08
N ARG A 9 5.37 3.21 3.74
CA ARG A 9 3.90 3.20 3.70
C ARG A 9 3.45 2.57 2.38
N LEU A 10 2.48 1.65 2.45
CA LEU A 10 1.84 1.09 1.26
C LEU A 10 1.05 2.17 0.50
N LEU A 11 0.55 1.82 -0.69
CA LEU A 11 -0.20 2.72 -1.55
C LEU A 11 -1.39 3.33 -0.79
N ASP A 12 -1.40 4.65 -0.74
CA ASP A 12 -2.37 5.44 0.01
C ASP A 12 -3.39 6.19 -0.87
N PRO A 13 -3.01 6.88 -1.96
CA PRO A 13 -3.98 7.67 -2.72
C PRO A 13 -5.02 6.81 -3.44
N PRO A 14 -6.23 7.34 -3.67
CA PRO A 14 -7.22 6.72 -4.54
C PRO A 14 -6.74 6.70 -5.99
N LEU A 15 -7.27 5.76 -6.79
CA LEU A 15 -6.77 5.52 -8.14
C LEU A 15 -6.99 6.68 -9.12
N HIS A 16 -7.97 7.55 -8.88
CA HIS A 16 -8.23 8.71 -9.75
C HIS A 16 -7.12 9.77 -9.70
N GLU A 17 -6.31 9.82 -8.62
CA GLU A 17 -5.15 10.72 -8.53
C GLU A 17 -4.02 10.35 -9.53
N PHE A 18 -4.09 9.17 -10.15
CA PHE A 18 -3.13 8.74 -11.18
C PHE A 18 -3.63 9.02 -12.61
N LEU A 19 -4.81 9.61 -12.77
CA LEU A 19 -5.31 10.00 -14.09
C LEU A 19 -4.67 11.34 -14.51
N PRO A 20 -4.51 11.58 -15.83
CA PRO A 20 -4.14 12.91 -16.33
C PRO A 20 -5.11 13.99 -15.84
N GLU A 21 -4.59 15.20 -15.65
CA GLU A 21 -5.40 16.38 -15.33
C GLU A 21 -5.81 17.13 -16.59
N GLY A 22 -7.02 17.71 -16.62
CA GLY A 22 -7.50 18.50 -17.74
C GLY A 22 -9.00 18.36 -17.97
N ASN A 23 -9.45 18.79 -19.14
CA ASN A 23 -10.80 18.54 -19.65
C ASN A 23 -10.96 17.07 -20.04
N ILE A 24 -12.18 16.56 -19.92
CA ILE A 24 -12.47 15.12 -20.05
C ILE A 24 -12.05 14.56 -21.41
N GLU A 25 -12.19 15.35 -22.48
CA GLU A 25 -11.79 14.92 -23.82
C GLU A 25 -10.28 14.70 -23.95
N GLU A 26 -9.48 15.54 -23.30
CA GLU A 26 -8.01 15.44 -23.31
C GLU A 26 -7.55 14.24 -22.48
N ILE A 27 -8.12 14.06 -21.29
CA ILE A 27 -7.82 12.91 -20.41
C ILE A 27 -8.13 11.59 -21.13
N VAL A 28 -9.30 11.48 -21.77
CA VAL A 28 -9.67 10.27 -22.51
C VAL A 28 -8.72 10.02 -23.68
N GLN A 29 -8.38 11.06 -24.44
CA GLN A 29 -7.47 10.93 -25.58
C GLN A 29 -6.07 10.45 -25.15
N GLU A 30 -5.53 11.02 -24.07
CA GLU A 30 -4.23 10.62 -23.52
C GLU A 30 -4.28 9.18 -23.00
N LEU A 31 -5.30 8.83 -22.21
CA LEU A 31 -5.44 7.49 -21.65
C LEU A 31 -5.56 6.41 -22.73
N CYS A 32 -6.32 6.66 -23.79
CA CYS A 32 -6.40 5.78 -24.95
C CYS A 32 -5.04 5.61 -25.65
N SER A 33 -4.26 6.70 -25.78
CA SER A 33 -2.93 6.66 -26.40
C SER A 33 -1.91 5.87 -25.59
N GLU A 34 -1.97 5.94 -24.26
CA GLU A 34 -1.01 5.27 -23.38
C GLU A 34 -1.36 3.80 -23.13
N THR A 35 -2.64 3.49 -22.98
CA THR A 35 -3.12 2.16 -22.56
C THR A 35 -3.61 1.30 -23.73
N GLY A 36 -3.97 1.92 -24.85
CA GLY A 36 -4.64 1.26 -25.98
C GLY A 36 -6.12 0.95 -25.74
N ALA A 37 -6.71 1.43 -24.64
CA ALA A 37 -8.14 1.30 -24.35
C ALA A 37 -8.98 2.08 -25.38
N ASP A 38 -10.21 1.63 -25.62
CA ASP A 38 -11.16 2.41 -26.41
C ASP A 38 -11.75 3.59 -25.61
N GLN A 39 -12.35 4.56 -26.29
CA GLN A 39 -12.85 5.78 -25.66
C GLN A 39 -14.00 5.50 -24.67
N GLU A 40 -14.83 4.50 -24.93
CA GLU A 40 -15.97 4.16 -24.07
C GLU A 40 -15.48 3.52 -22.77
N GLU A 41 -14.51 2.60 -22.85
CA GLU A 41 -13.86 1.97 -21.71
C GLU A 41 -13.10 2.98 -20.86
N ALA A 42 -12.33 3.88 -21.49
CA ALA A 42 -11.61 4.95 -20.80
C ALA A 42 -12.57 5.85 -20.01
N LEU A 43 -13.63 6.34 -20.66
CA LEU A 43 -14.62 7.20 -20.02
C LEU A 43 -15.35 6.48 -18.87
N ALA A 44 -15.81 5.24 -19.11
CA ALA A 44 -16.47 4.44 -18.08
C ALA A 44 -15.57 4.18 -16.87
N ARG A 45 -14.26 4.01 -17.09
CA ARG A 45 -13.29 3.84 -16.00
C ARG A 45 -13.10 5.12 -15.21
N ILE A 46 -12.96 6.27 -15.87
CA ILE A 46 -12.83 7.58 -15.22
C ILE A 46 -14.05 7.86 -14.34
N GLU A 47 -15.26 7.66 -14.87
CA GLU A 47 -16.50 7.84 -14.11
C GLU A 47 -16.57 6.92 -12.89
N LYS A 48 -16.19 5.65 -13.06
CA LYS A 48 -16.19 4.66 -11.96
C LYS A 48 -15.18 4.98 -10.87
N LEU A 49 -14.06 5.63 -11.21
CA LEU A 49 -13.05 6.05 -10.25
C LEU A 49 -13.36 7.41 -9.62
N SER A 50 -14.31 8.17 -10.15
CA SER A 50 -14.70 9.47 -9.61
C SER A 50 -15.38 9.32 -8.24
N GLU A 51 -14.98 10.16 -7.29
CA GLU A 51 -15.47 10.14 -5.92
C GLU A 51 -15.92 11.53 -5.48
N VAL A 52 -17.02 11.60 -4.72
CA VAL A 52 -17.51 12.86 -4.16
C VAL A 52 -16.56 13.41 -3.09
N ASN A 53 -15.99 12.54 -2.25
CA ASN A 53 -15.06 12.90 -1.19
C ASN A 53 -13.82 11.97 -1.19
N PRO A 54 -12.82 12.24 -2.05
CA PRO A 54 -11.65 11.38 -2.23
C PRO A 54 -10.86 11.06 -0.96
N MET A 55 -10.77 12.02 -0.02
CA MET A 55 -10.05 11.84 1.24
C MET A 55 -10.59 10.66 2.06
N LEU A 56 -11.90 10.40 1.99
CA LEU A 56 -12.56 9.31 2.72
C LEU A 56 -12.97 8.14 1.82
N GLY A 57 -12.47 8.11 0.58
CA GLY A 57 -12.89 7.22 -0.48
C GLY A 57 -12.18 5.86 -0.52
N PHE A 58 -12.07 5.32 -1.72
CA PHE A 58 -11.53 4.01 -2.02
C PHE A 58 -10.01 4.07 -2.20
N ARG A 59 -9.33 4.11 -1.05
CA ARG A 59 -7.89 4.34 -0.93
C ARG A 59 -7.26 3.53 0.22
N GLY A 60 -5.95 3.61 0.40
CA GLY A 60 -5.24 2.97 1.51
C GLY A 60 -5.50 1.45 1.61
N CYS A 61 -5.65 0.93 2.84
CA CYS A 61 -5.88 -0.51 3.06
C CYS A 61 -7.14 -1.05 2.36
N ARG A 62 -8.16 -0.22 2.11
CA ARG A 62 -9.39 -0.64 1.42
C ARG A 62 -9.07 -1.12 0.00
N LEU A 63 -8.18 -0.37 -0.67
CA LEU A 63 -7.69 -0.69 -1.99
C LEU A 63 -6.84 -1.96 -1.97
N GLY A 64 -5.89 -2.07 -1.03
CA GLY A 64 -5.06 -3.26 -0.86
C GLY A 64 -5.82 -4.52 -0.43
N ILE A 65 -6.98 -4.39 0.21
CA ILE A 65 -7.87 -5.52 0.52
C ILE A 65 -8.64 -5.97 -0.72
N SER A 66 -9.11 -5.01 -1.52
CA SER A 66 -9.93 -5.29 -2.71
C SER A 66 -9.10 -5.77 -3.90
N TYR A 67 -7.85 -5.29 -4.00
CA TYR A 67 -6.85 -5.64 -5.01
C TYR A 67 -5.55 -6.09 -4.32
N PRO A 68 -5.54 -7.31 -3.72
CA PRO A 68 -4.41 -7.81 -2.95
C PRO A 68 -3.10 -7.84 -3.75
N GLU A 69 -3.17 -8.01 -5.06
CA GLU A 69 -2.02 -7.97 -5.97
C GLU A 69 -1.19 -6.68 -5.86
N LEU A 70 -1.81 -5.55 -5.47
CA LEU A 70 -1.09 -4.29 -5.25
C LEU A 70 -0.18 -4.38 -4.02
N THR A 71 -0.72 -4.86 -2.90
CA THR A 71 0.05 -5.06 -1.66
C THR A 71 1.11 -6.15 -1.85
N GLU A 72 0.79 -7.25 -2.55
CA GLU A 72 1.77 -8.29 -2.88
C GLU A 72 2.95 -7.74 -3.69
N MET A 73 2.65 -6.93 -4.71
CA MET A 73 3.68 -6.32 -5.55
C MET A 73 4.59 -5.40 -4.74
N GLN A 74 4.02 -4.50 -3.93
CA GLN A 74 4.80 -3.59 -3.09
C GLN A 74 5.64 -4.34 -2.05
N ALA A 75 5.05 -5.31 -1.34
CA ALA A 75 5.75 -6.12 -0.34
C ALA A 75 6.90 -6.92 -0.99
N ARG A 76 6.67 -7.54 -2.15
CA ARG A 76 7.72 -8.24 -2.90
C ARG A 76 8.88 -7.29 -3.23
N ALA A 77 8.58 -6.13 -3.81
CA ALA A 77 9.60 -5.15 -4.17
C ALA A 77 10.45 -4.71 -2.96
N ILE A 78 9.81 -4.48 -1.81
CA ILE A 78 10.49 -4.11 -0.56
C ILE A 78 11.46 -5.23 -0.13
N PHE A 79 11.01 -6.48 -0.08
CA PHE A 79 11.84 -7.60 0.39
C PHE A 79 12.96 -7.96 -0.59
N GLU A 80 12.70 -7.94 -1.90
CA GLU A 80 13.72 -8.17 -2.92
C GLU A 80 14.82 -7.10 -2.85
N ALA A 81 14.44 -5.82 -2.72
CA ALA A 81 15.39 -4.73 -2.55
C ALA A 81 16.20 -4.85 -1.24
N ALA A 82 15.53 -5.19 -0.13
CA ALA A 82 16.19 -5.40 1.15
C ALA A 82 17.25 -6.52 1.08
N ILE A 83 16.92 -7.65 0.46
CA ILE A 83 17.86 -8.77 0.27
C ILE A 83 19.00 -8.36 -0.66
N ALA A 84 18.70 -7.69 -1.78
CA ALA A 84 19.72 -7.24 -2.73
C ALA A 84 20.76 -6.34 -2.06
N MET A 85 20.32 -5.37 -1.24
CA MET A 85 21.22 -4.47 -0.50
C MET A 85 21.96 -5.20 0.63
N THR A 86 21.30 -6.15 1.31
CA THR A 86 21.96 -6.98 2.33
C THR A 86 23.07 -7.85 1.72
N ASN A 87 22.93 -8.29 0.46
CA ASN A 87 23.99 -9.01 -0.26
C ASN A 87 25.19 -8.12 -0.61
N GLN A 88 25.00 -6.80 -0.65
CA GLN A 88 26.06 -5.81 -0.86
C GLN A 88 26.68 -5.31 0.46
N GLY A 89 26.28 -5.89 1.61
CA GLY A 89 26.82 -5.54 2.92
C GLY A 89 26.11 -4.38 3.64
N VAL A 90 25.03 -3.85 3.06
CA VAL A 90 24.21 -2.81 3.71
C VAL A 90 23.35 -3.44 4.81
N GLN A 91 23.27 -2.81 5.97
CA GLN A 91 22.34 -3.19 7.03
C GLN A 91 20.97 -2.56 6.78
N VAL A 92 19.99 -3.41 6.48
CA VAL A 92 18.62 -2.99 6.13
C VAL A 92 17.64 -3.44 7.20
N PHE A 93 16.83 -2.51 7.69
CA PHE A 93 15.77 -2.76 8.68
C PHE A 93 14.43 -2.23 8.14
N PRO A 94 13.79 -2.97 7.22
CA PRO A 94 12.55 -2.53 6.59
C PRO A 94 11.37 -2.66 7.56
N GLU A 95 10.54 -1.63 7.60
CA GLU A 95 9.25 -1.64 8.30
C GLU A 95 8.16 -1.33 7.28
N ILE A 96 7.10 -2.14 7.24
CA ILE A 96 5.98 -1.95 6.30
C ILE A 96 4.79 -1.42 7.07
N MET A 97 4.23 -0.30 6.61
CA MET A 97 3.13 0.38 7.28
C MET A 97 1.87 0.35 6.43
N VAL A 98 0.79 -0.17 7.01
CA VAL A 98 -0.54 -0.22 6.39
C VAL A 98 -1.31 1.08 6.70
N PRO A 99 -1.70 1.87 5.69
CA PRO A 99 -2.45 3.10 5.86
C PRO A 99 -3.96 2.87 6.02
N LEU A 100 -4.65 3.85 6.60
CA LEU A 100 -6.10 4.03 6.65
C LEU A 100 -6.91 2.93 7.35
N VAL A 101 -6.25 2.18 8.24
CA VAL A 101 -6.87 1.10 9.01
C VAL A 101 -7.90 1.67 9.98
N GLY A 102 -9.10 1.09 10.02
CA GLY A 102 -10.15 1.43 11.01
C GLY A 102 -10.56 0.26 11.90
N THR A 103 -10.16 -0.97 11.55
CA THR A 103 -10.52 -2.22 12.24
C THR A 103 -9.31 -3.15 12.34
N PRO A 104 -9.23 -4.01 13.37
CA PRO A 104 -8.17 -5.02 13.46
C PRO A 104 -8.22 -6.02 12.30
N GLN A 105 -9.39 -6.30 11.73
CA GLN A 105 -9.54 -7.23 10.61
C GLN A 105 -8.92 -6.70 9.31
N GLU A 106 -9.05 -5.39 9.03
CA GLU A 106 -8.38 -4.76 7.88
C GLU A 106 -6.86 -4.88 8.00
N LEU A 107 -6.31 -4.59 9.19
CA LEU A 107 -4.87 -4.75 9.43
C LEU A 107 -4.44 -6.21 9.31
N LYS A 108 -5.16 -7.15 9.95
CA LYS A 108 -4.86 -8.57 9.91
C LYS A 108 -4.79 -9.11 8.48
N ASN A 109 -5.72 -8.68 7.63
CA ASN A 109 -5.75 -9.05 6.22
C ASN A 109 -4.43 -8.66 5.52
N GLN A 110 -4.03 -7.40 5.64
CA GLN A 110 -2.82 -6.90 4.98
C GLN A 110 -1.53 -7.49 5.58
N VAL A 111 -1.47 -7.62 6.91
CA VAL A 111 -0.34 -8.26 7.62
C VAL A 111 -0.13 -9.70 7.16
N THR A 112 -1.22 -10.47 7.03
CA THR A 112 -1.16 -11.87 6.54
C THR A 112 -0.55 -11.91 5.14
N LEU A 113 -1.03 -11.04 4.24
CA LEU A 113 -0.56 -10.97 2.85
C LEU A 113 0.92 -10.58 2.75
N ILE A 114 1.36 -9.62 3.58
CA ILE A 114 2.76 -9.20 3.66
C ILE A 114 3.64 -10.36 4.12
N HIS A 115 3.26 -11.07 5.18
CA HIS A 115 4.03 -12.21 5.69
C HIS A 115 4.10 -13.37 4.69
N GLU A 116 2.99 -13.69 4.02
CA GLU A 116 2.97 -14.70 2.96
C GLU A 116 3.90 -14.32 1.81
N THR A 117 3.89 -13.05 1.40
CA THR A 117 4.77 -12.54 0.34
C THR A 117 6.23 -12.57 0.77
N ALA A 118 6.55 -12.17 2.00
CA ALA A 118 7.88 -12.27 2.57
C ALA A 118 8.41 -13.72 2.52
N ASN A 119 7.58 -14.68 2.98
CA ASN A 119 7.94 -16.09 2.96
C ASN A 119 8.22 -16.61 1.56
N LYS A 120 7.40 -16.22 0.56
CA LYS A 120 7.64 -16.57 -0.86
C LYS A 120 9.00 -16.04 -1.33
N VAL A 121 9.27 -14.74 -1.12
CA VAL A 121 10.52 -14.09 -1.53
C VAL A 121 11.74 -14.73 -0.84
N PHE A 122 11.66 -14.94 0.47
CA PHE A 122 12.76 -15.52 1.25
C PHE A 122 13.06 -16.95 0.84
N THR A 123 12.03 -17.74 0.56
CA THR A 123 12.18 -19.12 0.05
C THR A 123 12.84 -19.11 -1.32
N THR A 124 12.38 -18.24 -2.24
CA THR A 124 12.91 -18.14 -3.60
C THR A 124 14.37 -17.67 -3.62
N LEU A 125 14.74 -16.70 -2.78
CA LEU A 125 16.08 -16.12 -2.75
C LEU A 125 17.04 -16.84 -1.78
N GLY A 126 16.56 -17.79 -0.97
CA GLY A 126 17.35 -18.55 -0.01
C GLY A 126 17.96 -17.70 1.12
N LYS A 127 17.37 -16.54 1.40
CA LYS A 127 17.85 -15.60 2.43
C LYS A 127 16.68 -14.87 3.07
N THR A 128 16.78 -14.65 4.38
CA THR A 128 15.80 -13.90 5.16
C THR A 128 16.38 -12.56 5.60
N VAL A 129 15.50 -11.59 5.81
CA VAL A 129 15.81 -10.33 6.50
C VAL A 129 14.79 -10.11 7.61
N GLY A 130 15.22 -9.54 8.74
CA GLY A 130 14.28 -9.11 9.78
C GLY A 130 13.49 -7.91 9.29
N TYR A 131 12.20 -7.84 9.62
CA TYR A 131 11.32 -6.73 9.26
C TYR A 131 10.22 -6.59 10.31
N LYS A 132 9.51 -5.47 10.26
CA LYS A 132 8.29 -5.26 11.06
C LYS A 132 7.11 -4.90 10.18
N VAL A 133 5.90 -5.23 10.63
CA VAL A 133 4.66 -4.74 10.05
C VAL A 133 3.89 -3.97 11.10
N GLY A 134 3.45 -2.76 10.74
CA GLY A 134 2.70 -1.89 11.62
C GLY A 134 1.63 -1.13 10.84
N THR A 135 1.01 -0.17 11.52
CA THR A 135 -0.10 0.57 10.93
C THR A 135 -0.02 2.06 11.26
N MET A 136 -0.58 2.85 10.37
CA MET A 136 -0.85 4.24 10.64
C MET A 136 -2.15 4.36 11.46
N ILE A 137 -2.11 5.10 12.55
CA ILE A 137 -3.27 5.47 13.37
C ILE A 137 -3.71 6.86 12.92
N GLU A 138 -4.63 6.87 11.95
CA GLU A 138 -5.14 8.06 11.27
C GLU A 138 -6.66 8.05 11.09
N ILE A 139 -7.34 6.98 11.51
CA ILE A 139 -8.79 6.92 11.59
C ILE A 139 -9.18 6.97 13.07
N PRO A 140 -10.11 7.86 13.50
CA PRO A 140 -10.50 7.94 14.91
C PRO A 140 -10.93 6.59 15.51
N ARG A 141 -11.60 5.74 14.73
CA ARG A 141 -11.99 4.40 15.16
C ARG A 141 -10.77 3.53 15.54
N ALA A 142 -9.65 3.65 14.82
CA ALA A 142 -8.44 2.89 15.13
C ALA A 142 -7.88 3.24 16.51
N ALA A 143 -7.95 4.52 16.91
CA ALA A 143 -7.57 4.91 18.26
C ALA A 143 -8.51 4.34 19.34
N LEU A 144 -9.80 4.16 19.02
CA LEU A 144 -10.80 3.62 19.95
C LEU A 144 -10.70 2.12 20.17
N VAL A 145 -10.20 1.36 19.19
CA VAL A 145 -9.98 -0.10 19.26
C VAL A 145 -8.49 -0.45 19.15
N ALA A 146 -7.64 0.45 19.65
CA ALA A 146 -6.19 0.36 19.50
C ALA A 146 -5.59 -0.88 20.18
N ASP A 147 -6.22 -1.36 21.24
CA ASP A 147 -5.87 -2.61 21.94
C ASP A 147 -6.00 -3.83 21.02
N GLU A 148 -7.08 -3.93 20.26
CA GLU A 148 -7.28 -5.02 19.29
C GLU A 148 -6.35 -4.88 18.08
N ILE A 149 -6.11 -3.64 17.60
CA ILE A 149 -5.18 -3.39 16.48
C ILE A 149 -3.75 -3.78 16.86
N ALA A 150 -3.34 -3.54 18.11
CA ALA A 150 -2.01 -3.87 18.62
C ALA A 150 -1.73 -5.38 18.64
N GLU A 151 -2.75 -6.26 18.56
CA GLU A 151 -2.54 -7.70 18.39
C GLU A 151 -1.92 -8.08 17.03
N HIS A 152 -1.99 -7.17 16.05
CA HIS A 152 -1.53 -7.40 14.68
C HIS A 152 -0.44 -6.42 14.22
N ALA A 153 -0.21 -5.33 14.94
CA ALA A 153 0.80 -4.32 14.62
C ALA A 153 1.98 -4.38 15.59
N GLU A 154 3.20 -4.32 15.04
CA GLU A 154 4.44 -4.23 15.82
C GLU A 154 4.83 -2.78 16.14
N PHE A 155 4.19 -1.81 15.49
CA PHE A 155 4.35 -0.37 15.75
C PHE A 155 3.12 0.42 15.29
N PHE A 156 2.91 1.58 15.90
CA PHE A 156 1.96 2.61 15.46
C PHE A 156 2.70 3.86 14.98
N SER A 157 2.20 4.43 13.88
CA SER A 157 2.61 5.75 13.40
C SER A 157 1.39 6.66 13.37
N PHE A 158 1.39 7.78 14.09
CA PHE A 158 0.22 8.66 14.13
C PHE A 158 0.18 9.57 12.91
N GLY A 159 -0.81 9.35 12.04
CA GLY A 159 -1.10 10.23 10.90
C GLY A 159 -1.99 11.39 11.34
N THR A 160 -1.45 12.32 12.14
CA THR A 160 -2.23 13.40 12.78
C THR A 160 -2.83 14.44 11.82
N ASN A 161 -2.52 14.32 10.53
CA ASN A 161 -2.94 15.27 9.50
C ASN A 161 -4.26 14.85 8.85
N ASP A 162 -4.50 13.54 8.79
CA ASP A 162 -5.77 12.93 8.41
C ASP A 162 -6.75 12.92 9.61
#